data_AF-A0AAD5NP91-F1
#
_entry.id   AF-A0AAD5NP91-F1
#
_cell.length_a   1.000
_cell.length_b   1.000
_cell.length_c   1.000
_cell.angle_alpha   90.00
_cell.angle_beta   90.00
_cell.angle_gamma   90.00
#
_symmetry.space_group_name_H-M   'P 1'
#
loop_
_entity.id
_entity.type
_entity.pdbx_description
1 polymer ?
#
loop_
_entity_poly.entity_id
_entity_poly.type
_entity_poly.pdbx_seq_one_letter_code
_entity_poly.pdbx_strand_id
1 'polypeptide(L)'
;MYSHLPPNYALLSVFRAAWGANQTTRYPLDPYDRIVIPWIGFLASNVENEAVTIEVPVDNRSPPTVLKNAITTSSTLWRIDFDTNLPKKPTGIHIATYYSEVNLLNSTDRRSFQLYIDDKIVSDPILPHIVTNRIASALNNLSALYN
;
A
#
# COMPACT_ATOMS: atom_id res chain seq x y z
N MET A 1 -12.12 -11.50 1.80
CA MET A 1 -10.85 -10.81 1.49
C MET A 1 -10.58 -10.71 0.00
N TYR A 2 -11.21 -11.51 -0.86
CA TYR A 2 -11.03 -11.44 -2.31
C TYR A 2 -12.34 -11.68 -3.05
N SER A 3 -13.47 -11.33 -2.44
CA SER A 3 -14.80 -11.54 -3.02
C SER A 3 -15.03 -10.73 -4.29
N HIS A 4 -14.22 -9.68 -4.51
CA HIS A 4 -14.23 -8.88 -5.73
C HIS A 4 -13.42 -9.52 -6.88
N LEU A 5 -12.69 -10.60 -6.62
CA LEU A 5 -11.93 -11.33 -7.64
C LEU A 5 -12.77 -12.47 -8.21
N PRO A 6 -12.71 -12.71 -9.54
CA PRO A 6 -13.39 -13.84 -10.14
C PRO A 6 -12.99 -15.17 -9.48
N PRO A 7 -13.95 -16.06 -9.17
CA PRO A 7 -13.68 -17.28 -8.40
C PRO A 7 -12.90 -18.34 -9.18
N ASN A 8 -12.65 -18.13 -10.47
CA ASN A 8 -12.00 -19.08 -11.38
C ASN A 8 -10.47 -19.02 -11.35
N TYR A 9 -9.86 -18.21 -10.47
CA TYR A 9 -8.40 -18.12 -10.33
C TYR A 9 -7.95 -18.50 -8.92
N ALA A 10 -6.94 -19.35 -8.83
CA ALA A 10 -6.17 -19.53 -7.60
C ALA A 10 -5.10 -18.43 -7.50
N LEU A 11 -4.96 -17.83 -6.32
CA LEU A 11 -3.95 -16.80 -6.06
C LEU A 11 -2.86 -17.35 -5.15
N LEU A 12 -1.61 -17.10 -5.53
CA LEU A 12 -0.45 -17.34 -4.70
C LEU A 12 -0.01 -16.01 -4.05
N SER A 13 0.08 -15.98 -2.72
CA SER A 13 0.60 -14.82 -2.00
C SER A 13 2.12 -14.76 -2.15
N VAL A 14 2.63 -13.78 -2.90
CA VAL A 14 4.08 -13.60 -3.11
C VAL A 14 4.69 -12.68 -2.05
N PHE A 15 4.05 -11.55 -1.75
CA PHE A 15 4.60 -10.54 -0.87
C PHE A 15 3.50 -9.82 -0.08
N ARG A 16 3.78 -9.51 1.19
CA ARG A 16 2.91 -8.73 2.06
C ARG A 16 3.74 -7.93 3.05
N ALA A 17 3.71 -6.61 2.91
CA ALA A 17 4.53 -5.69 3.69
C ALA A 17 3.69 -4.64 4.42
N ALA A 18 4.16 -4.24 5.59
CA ALA A 18 3.73 -3.07 6.34
C ALA A 18 4.78 -1.96 6.16
N TRP A 19 4.53 -1.06 5.22
CA TRP A 19 5.46 0.02 4.89
C TRP A 19 5.52 1.04 6.01
N GLY A 20 6.74 1.34 6.48
CA GLY A 20 6.98 2.28 7.57
C GLY A 20 6.86 1.68 8.97
N ALA A 21 6.34 0.45 9.09
CA ALA A 21 6.30 -0.26 10.38
C ALA A 21 7.68 -0.78 10.78
N ASN A 22 7.87 -1.04 12.07
CA ASN A 22 9.10 -1.57 12.65
C ASN A 22 8.96 -3.01 13.19
N GLN A 23 7.76 -3.58 13.15
CA GLN A 23 7.45 -4.89 13.70
C GLN A 23 6.59 -5.72 12.75
N THR A 24 6.80 -7.03 12.78
CA THR A 24 5.96 -7.99 12.07
C THR A 24 4.57 -8.03 12.71
N THR A 25 3.53 -7.84 11.90
CA THR A 25 2.14 -8.00 12.33
C THR A 25 1.66 -9.40 12.00
N ARG A 26 1.03 -10.06 12.97
CA ARG A 26 0.42 -11.40 12.89
C ARG A 26 -0.62 -11.56 14.01
N TYR A 27 -1.18 -12.75 14.23
CA TYR A 27 -2.07 -13.00 15.38
C TYR A 27 -1.41 -12.59 16.72
N PRO A 28 -2.12 -11.89 17.63
CA PRO A 28 -3.55 -11.57 17.64
C PRO A 28 -3.94 -10.28 16.91
N LEU A 29 -2.98 -9.52 16.39
CA LEU A 29 -3.23 -8.23 15.71
C LEU A 29 -3.84 -8.40 14.32
N ASP A 30 -3.58 -9.55 13.68
CA ASP A 30 -4.27 -9.99 12.48
C ASP A 30 -5.15 -11.22 12.75
N PRO A 31 -6.49 -11.11 12.64
CA PRO A 31 -7.42 -12.24 12.83
C PRO A 31 -7.19 -13.42 11.87
N TYR A 32 -6.51 -13.18 10.73
CA TYR A 32 -6.21 -14.21 9.74
C TYR A 32 -4.82 -14.83 9.90
N ASP A 33 -4.08 -14.46 10.96
CA ASP A 33 -2.67 -14.81 11.23
C ASP A 33 -1.76 -14.70 10.00
N ARG A 34 -2.01 -13.71 9.12
CA ARG A 34 -1.11 -13.47 8.00
C ARG A 34 0.15 -12.83 8.56
N ILE A 35 1.29 -13.31 8.09
CA ILE A 35 2.56 -12.66 8.35
C ILE A 35 2.64 -11.41 7.47
N VAL A 36 2.70 -10.24 8.10
CA VAL A 36 2.96 -8.94 7.46
C VAL A 36 4.29 -8.44 7.98
N ILE A 37 5.30 -8.43 7.12
CA ILE A 37 6.65 -8.02 7.51
C ILE A 37 6.81 -6.50 7.43
N PRO A 38 7.56 -5.86 8.34
CA PRO A 38 7.90 -4.46 8.21
C PRO A 38 8.76 -4.26 6.95
N TRP A 39 8.56 -3.13 6.27
CA TRP A 39 9.34 -2.81 5.08
C TRP A 39 9.57 -1.31 4.94
N ILE A 40 10.63 -0.94 4.21
CA ILE A 40 11.05 0.45 4.01
C ILE A 40 11.04 0.80 2.52
N GLY A 41 10.61 2.02 2.20
CA GLY A 41 10.66 2.57 0.84
C GLY A 41 12.04 3.13 0.53
N PHE A 42 12.47 2.99 -0.74
CA PHE A 42 13.64 3.71 -1.23
C PHE A 42 13.28 5.19 -1.41
N LEU A 43 14.18 6.10 -0.99
CA LEU A 43 13.94 7.55 -0.99
C LEU A 43 12.67 7.99 -0.25
N ALA A 44 12.25 7.20 0.76
CA ALA A 44 11.09 7.49 1.58
C ALA A 44 11.47 7.66 3.05
N SER A 45 10.62 8.36 3.79
CA SER A 45 10.67 8.49 5.25
C SER A 45 9.49 7.77 5.87
N ASN A 46 9.74 7.08 6.98
CA ASN A 46 8.69 6.44 7.76
C ASN A 46 7.96 7.49 8.59
N VAL A 47 6.64 7.37 8.65
CA VAL A 47 5.77 8.21 9.48
C VAL A 47 4.83 7.31 10.27
N GLU A 48 4.59 7.68 11.53
CA GLU A 48 3.70 6.97 12.43
C GLU A 48 2.55 7.90 12.85
N ASN A 49 1.41 7.27 13.16
CA ASN A 49 0.14 7.90 13.47
C ASN A 49 0.20 9.02 14.52
N GLU A 50 0.06 10.25 14.05
CA GLU A 50 -0.30 11.45 14.83
C GLU A 50 -1.81 11.70 14.80
N ALA A 51 -2.54 11.08 13.87
CA ALA A 51 -3.98 11.27 13.71
C ALA A 51 -4.80 10.55 14.81
N VAL A 52 -5.89 11.18 15.25
CA VAL A 52 -6.72 10.71 16.37
C VAL A 52 -7.50 9.43 16.02
N THR A 53 -7.82 9.20 14.74
CA THR A 53 -8.60 8.03 14.31
C THR A 53 -8.31 7.70 12.84
N ILE A 54 -8.08 6.42 12.55
CA ILE A 54 -7.97 5.91 11.18
C ILE A 54 -9.26 5.14 10.90
N GLU A 55 -10.06 5.62 9.96
CA GLU A 55 -11.20 4.85 9.46
C GLU A 55 -10.67 3.68 8.61
N VAL A 56 -10.86 2.45 9.09
CA VAL A 56 -10.50 1.26 8.34
C VAL A 56 -11.77 0.77 7.63
N PRO A 57 -11.86 0.87 6.29
CA PRO A 57 -13.02 0.37 5.58
C PRO A 57 -13.20 -1.13 5.85
N VAL A 58 -14.45 -1.49 6.19
CA VAL A 58 -14.86 -2.82 6.65
C VAL A 58 -14.59 -3.89 5.59
N ASP A 59 -14.70 -3.50 4.32
CA ASP A 59 -14.35 -4.36 3.20
C ASP A 59 -12.88 -4.18 2.83
N ASN A 60 -12.13 -5.24 3.16
CA ASN A 60 -10.73 -5.49 2.82
C ASN A 60 -9.69 -5.36 3.95
N ARG A 61 -10.04 -5.81 5.16
CA ARG A 61 -9.24 -6.72 6.04
C ARG A 61 -7.72 -6.49 6.16
N SER A 62 -7.14 -5.32 5.95
CA SER A 62 -5.77 -5.06 6.41
C SER A 62 -5.81 -4.97 7.94
N PRO A 63 -4.85 -5.55 8.69
CA PRO A 63 -4.82 -5.37 10.14
C PRO A 63 -4.75 -3.88 10.46
N PRO A 64 -5.62 -3.33 11.33
CA PRO A 64 -5.61 -1.89 11.64
C PRO A 64 -4.25 -1.36 12.08
N THR A 65 -3.43 -2.19 12.73
CA THR A 65 -2.06 -1.87 13.14
C THR A 65 -1.16 -1.48 11.97
N VAL A 66 -1.34 -2.08 10.79
CA VAL A 66 -0.54 -1.78 9.59
C VAL A 66 -0.82 -0.36 9.09
N LEU A 67 -2.05 0.13 9.26
CA LEU A 67 -2.46 1.46 8.82
C LEU A 67 -1.99 2.59 9.73
N LYS A 68 -1.44 2.27 10.91
CA LYS A 68 -0.86 3.26 11.83
C LYS A 68 0.52 3.75 11.38
N ASN A 69 1.11 3.10 10.40
CA ASN A 69 2.39 3.47 9.84
C ASN A 69 2.22 3.70 8.34
N ALA A 70 3.03 4.61 7.81
CA ALA A 70 3.13 4.81 6.38
C ALA A 70 4.55 5.22 6.01
N ILE A 71 4.80 5.26 4.70
CA ILE A 71 5.97 5.92 4.14
C ILE A 71 5.51 7.14 3.35
N THR A 72 6.33 8.18 3.37
CA THR A 72 6.08 9.42 2.64
C THR A 72 7.39 9.93 2.04
N THR A 73 7.30 10.89 1.13
CA THR A 73 8.44 11.68 0.68
C THR A 73 8.10 13.17 0.79
N SER A 74 9.12 14.00 0.94
CA SER A 74 9.01 15.47 0.85
C SER A 74 9.21 15.99 -0.57
N SER A 75 9.56 15.10 -1.52
CA SER A 75 9.84 15.45 -2.91
C SER A 75 8.72 15.00 -3.83
N THR A 76 8.30 15.88 -4.73
CA THR A 76 7.45 15.55 -5.89
C THR A 76 8.27 15.25 -7.15
N LEU A 77 9.61 15.28 -7.05
CA LEU A 77 10.54 15.03 -8.17
C LEU A 77 10.89 13.56 -8.36
N TRP A 78 10.75 12.75 -7.31
CA TRP A 78 11.18 11.35 -7.30
C TRP A 78 10.02 10.46 -6.89
N ARG A 79 10.00 9.24 -7.44
CA ARG A 79 9.03 8.23 -7.05
C ARG A 79 9.52 7.46 -5.83
N ILE A 80 8.58 7.04 -4.99
CA ILE A 80 8.82 5.99 -4.02
C ILE A 80 8.69 4.66 -4.76
N ASP A 81 9.78 3.91 -4.85
CA ASP A 81 9.78 2.58 -5.45
C ASP A 81 9.44 1.52 -4.39
N PHE A 82 8.49 0.66 -4.73
CA PHE A 82 8.10 -0.48 -3.90
C PHE A 82 8.75 -1.74 -4.47
N ASP A 83 9.64 -2.37 -3.69
CA ASP A 83 10.11 -3.71 -4.02
C ASP A 83 8.95 -4.71 -3.88
N THR A 84 8.58 -5.32 -5.01
CA THR A 84 7.42 -6.19 -5.12
C THR A 84 7.79 -7.68 -5.09
N ASN A 85 9.07 -8.03 -5.23
CA ASN A 85 9.56 -9.41 -5.39
C ASN A 85 8.81 -10.20 -6.49
N LEU A 86 8.34 -9.53 -7.54
CA LEU A 86 7.58 -10.17 -8.61
C LEU A 86 8.47 -10.98 -9.59
N PRO A 87 7.91 -12.02 -10.25
CA PRO A 87 8.66 -12.86 -11.18
C PRO A 87 9.13 -12.09 -12.43
N LYS A 88 10.39 -12.29 -12.86
CA LYS A 88 10.95 -11.65 -14.08
C LYS A 88 10.14 -11.83 -15.37
N LYS A 89 9.26 -12.84 -15.44
CA LYS A 89 8.38 -13.09 -16.59
C LYS A 89 7.00 -12.45 -16.37
N PRO A 90 6.44 -11.77 -17.38
CA PRO A 90 5.08 -11.21 -17.30
C PRO A 90 4.09 -12.26 -16.81
N THR A 91 3.47 -11.99 -15.67
CA THR A 91 2.48 -12.87 -15.04
C THR A 91 1.29 -12.03 -14.62
N GLY A 92 0.08 -12.59 -14.66
CA GLY A 92 -1.10 -11.91 -14.12
C GLY A 92 -0.92 -11.73 -12.61
N ILE A 93 -0.98 -10.50 -12.12
CA ILE A 93 -0.76 -10.19 -10.71
C ILE A 93 -1.96 -9.45 -10.14
N HIS A 94 -2.16 -9.61 -8.84
CA HIS A 94 -3.12 -8.82 -8.09
C HIS A 94 -2.38 -8.04 -7.03
N ILE A 95 -2.53 -6.72 -7.03
CA ILE A 95 -1.88 -5.83 -6.07
C ILE A 95 -2.96 -5.16 -5.23
N ALA A 96 -2.95 -5.44 -3.94
CA ALA A 96 -3.78 -4.74 -2.96
C ALA A 96 -2.89 -3.76 -2.20
N THR A 97 -3.19 -2.47 -2.31
CA THR A 97 -2.48 -1.38 -1.63
C THR A 97 -3.40 -0.68 -0.66
N TYR A 98 -2.90 -0.37 0.52
CA TYR A 98 -3.67 0.30 1.57
C TYR A 98 -2.98 1.60 1.92
N TYR A 99 -3.77 2.65 2.13
CA TYR A 99 -3.28 3.99 2.40
C TYR A 99 -3.97 4.53 3.64
N SER A 100 -3.24 5.32 4.39
CA SER A 100 -3.75 6.11 5.51
C SER A 100 -3.03 7.45 5.50
N GLU A 101 -3.78 8.51 5.83
CA GLU A 101 -3.18 9.79 6.20
C GLU A 101 -2.90 9.73 7.71
N VAL A 102 -1.63 9.49 8.06
CA VAL A 102 -1.19 9.29 9.44
C VAL A 102 -0.70 10.57 10.10
N ASN A 103 -0.41 11.61 9.32
CA ASN A 103 0.01 12.91 9.85
C ASN A 103 -1.20 13.81 10.06
N LEU A 104 -1.15 14.67 11.08
CA LEU A 104 -2.15 15.72 11.25
C LEU A 104 -1.87 16.84 10.23
N LEU A 105 -2.66 16.87 9.16
CA LEU A 105 -2.59 17.94 8.15
C LEU A 105 -3.43 19.15 8.57
N ASN A 106 -3.05 20.35 8.11
CA ASN A 106 -3.92 21.51 8.23
C ASN A 106 -5.19 21.30 7.39
N SER A 107 -6.28 22.00 7.72
CA SER A 107 -7.58 21.83 7.06
C SER A 107 -7.57 22.07 5.54
N THR A 108 -6.60 22.85 5.06
CA THR A 108 -6.39 23.16 3.63
C THR A 108 -5.44 22.21 2.93
N ASP A 109 -4.64 21.46 3.67
CA ASP A 109 -3.57 20.65 3.10
C ASP A 109 -4.15 19.32 2.61
N ARG A 110 -3.93 19.04 1.32
CA ARG A 110 -4.31 17.78 0.69
C ARG A 110 -3.08 17.21 -0.01
N ARG A 111 -2.79 15.95 0.27
CA ARG A 111 -1.77 15.19 -0.44
C ARG A 111 -2.46 14.20 -1.35
N SER A 112 -1.93 14.08 -2.56
CA SER A 112 -2.35 13.05 -3.49
C SER A 112 -1.13 12.43 -4.14
N PHE A 113 -1.28 11.21 -4.64
CA PHE A 113 -0.22 10.54 -5.39
C PHE A 113 -0.83 9.68 -6.48
N GLN A 114 -0.01 9.33 -7.47
CA GLN A 114 -0.38 8.40 -8.53
C GLN A 114 0.48 7.17 -8.49
N LEU A 115 -0.13 6.03 -8.82
CA LEU A 115 0.57 4.76 -8.95
C LEU A 115 1.09 4.56 -10.35
N TYR A 116 2.30 4.02 -10.39
CA TYR A 116 2.99 3.64 -11.59
C TYR A 116 3.26 2.13 -11.55
N ILE A 117 2.96 1.47 -12.66
CA ILE A 117 3.34 0.09 -12.90
C ILE A 117 4.14 0.08 -14.20
N ASP A 118 5.40 -0.37 -14.12
CA ASP A 118 6.36 -0.33 -15.24
C ASP A 118 6.39 1.05 -15.91
N ASP A 119 6.54 2.09 -15.10
CA ASP A 119 6.58 3.50 -15.50
C ASP A 119 5.30 4.06 -16.13
N LYS A 120 4.21 3.30 -16.17
CA LYS A 120 2.91 3.75 -16.67
C LYS A 120 1.99 4.10 -15.51
N ILE A 121 1.34 5.26 -15.60
CA ILE A 121 0.29 5.66 -14.66
C ILE A 121 -0.87 4.68 -14.76
N VAL A 122 -1.27 4.10 -13.64
CA VAL A 122 -2.39 3.14 -13.55
C VAL A 122 -3.52 3.63 -12.65
N SER A 123 -3.41 4.85 -12.13
CA SER A 123 -4.44 5.43 -11.27
C SER A 123 -4.65 6.92 -11.57
N ASP A 124 -5.88 7.36 -11.34
CA ASP A 124 -6.15 8.76 -11.00
C ASP A 124 -5.41 9.14 -9.70
N PRO A 125 -5.26 10.44 -9.39
CA PRO A 125 -4.72 10.86 -8.11
C PRO A 125 -5.48 10.24 -6.93
N ILE A 126 -4.76 9.49 -6.10
CA ILE A 126 -5.28 8.80 -4.91
C ILE A 126 -5.09 9.72 -3.72
N LEU A 127 -6.16 9.89 -2.94
CA LEU A 127 -6.09 10.54 -1.64
C LEU A 127 -5.79 9.50 -0.55
N PRO A 128 -4.79 9.70 0.33
CA PRO A 128 -4.35 8.68 1.28
C PRO A 128 -5.40 8.18 2.27
N HIS A 129 -6.54 8.86 2.42
CA HIS A 129 -7.66 8.37 3.25
C HIS A 129 -8.50 7.28 2.56
N ILE A 130 -8.19 6.90 1.32
CA ILE A 130 -8.94 5.91 0.53
C ILE A 130 -8.11 4.63 0.37
N VAL A 131 -8.68 3.49 0.72
CA VAL A 131 -8.11 2.17 0.38
C VAL A 131 -8.40 1.83 -1.08
N THR A 132 -7.38 1.40 -1.82
CA THR A 132 -7.52 1.12 -3.27
C THR A 132 -7.02 -0.28 -3.61
N ASN A 133 -7.90 -1.11 -4.20
CA ASN A 133 -7.53 -2.42 -4.76
C ASN A 133 -7.37 -2.31 -6.28
N ARG A 134 -6.32 -2.91 -6.85
CA ARG A 134 -6.09 -2.91 -8.30
C ARG A 134 -5.63 -4.28 -8.80
N ILE A 135 -6.18 -4.68 -9.94
CA ILE A 135 -5.66 -5.80 -10.73
C ILE A 135 -4.80 -5.19 -11.82
N ALA A 136 -3.59 -5.71 -12.01
CA ALA A 136 -2.68 -5.25 -13.03
C ALA A 136 -1.98 -6.42 -13.72
N SER A 137 -1.51 -6.20 -14.94
CA SER A 137 -0.56 -7.08 -15.62
C SER A 137 0.75 -6.31 -15.78
N ALA A 138 1.83 -6.76 -15.15
CA ALA A 138 3.07 -5.99 -15.07
C ALA A 138 4.34 -6.83 -15.26
N LEU A 139 5.42 -6.12 -15.57
CA LEU A 139 6.81 -6.49 -15.71
C LEU A 139 7.66 -6.12 -14.47
N ASN A 140 7.03 -5.95 -13.30
CA ASN A 140 7.58 -6.09 -11.93
C ASN A 140 7.81 -4.81 -11.11
N ASN A 141 7.69 -3.60 -11.66
CA ASN A 141 7.98 -2.37 -10.90
C ASN A 141 6.71 -1.64 -10.48
N LEU A 142 6.50 -1.46 -9.17
CA LEU A 142 5.43 -0.62 -8.60
C LEU A 142 6.07 0.61 -7.95
N SER A 143 5.57 1.80 -8.26
CA SER A 143 6.02 3.02 -7.61
C SER A 143 4.91 4.06 -7.45
N ALA A 144 5.13 5.04 -6.57
CA ALA A 144 4.20 6.15 -6.34
C ALA A 144 4.89 7.50 -6.49
N LEU A 145 4.22 8.45 -7.15
CA LEU A 145 4.66 9.84 -7.26
C LEU A 145 3.65 10.76 -6.57
N TYR A 146 4.12 11.60 -5.64
CA TYR A 146 3.29 12.61 -5.00
C TYR A 146 3.11 13.83 -5.90
N ASN A 147 1.91 14.40 -5.86
CA ASN A 147 1.51 15.62 -6.56
C ASN A 147 1.29 16.77 -5.57
#